data_AF-A0AAJ6B0S5-F1
#
_entry.id   AF-A0AAJ6B0S5-F1
#
_cell.length_a   1.000
_cell.length_b   1.000
_cell.length_c   1.000
_cell.angle_alpha   90.00
_cell.angle_beta   90.00
_cell.angle_gamma   90.00
#
_symmetry.space_group_name_H-M   'P 1'
#
loop_
_entity.id
_entity.type
_entity.pdbx_description
1 polymer ?
#
loop_
_entity_poly.entity_id
_entity_poly.type
_entity_poly.pdbx_seq_one_letter_code
_entity_poly.pdbx_strand_id
1 'polypeptide(L)'
;MHDFLEGVRRFREFLLEVGASQSTLALPAPRMLALAAPEEEVDPQRLYTVLIVEPELVEVSRDLFVSGHFSLAIQEAFKALEKFLQVRVDNFASGTTRMDQVFSPKSPQLAWSNRRNQSEMDEQLGYHRMFAGAVQGIRNPCAHEFNWVDEPETALDLLLFVQHLLRKARMAAPQRPRNGREAGAITNIGQDTSNA
;
A
#
# COMPACT_ATOMS: atom_id res chain seq x y z
N MET A 1 49.81 -4.08 27.05
CA MET A 1 48.58 -4.78 27.50
C MET A 1 48.16 -4.37 28.91
N HIS A 2 49.10 -4.14 29.83
CA HIS A 2 48.83 -3.65 31.19
C HIS A 2 48.17 -2.25 31.20
N ASP A 3 48.68 -1.31 30.40
CA ASP A 3 48.17 0.09 30.38
C ASP A 3 46.74 0.24 29.86
N PHE A 4 46.31 -0.65 28.97
CA PHE A 4 44.94 -0.63 28.44
C PHE A 4 43.93 -1.08 29.50
N LEU A 5 44.26 -2.13 30.24
CA LEU A 5 43.42 -2.65 31.32
C LEU A 5 43.35 -1.66 32.49
N GLU A 6 44.45 -0.95 32.77
CA GLU A 6 44.49 0.17 33.71
C GLU A 6 43.55 1.31 33.27
N GLY A 7 43.56 1.63 31.97
CA GLY A 7 42.68 2.66 31.38
C GLY A 7 41.19 2.30 31.49
N VAL A 8 40.82 1.05 31.20
CA VAL A 8 39.44 0.56 31.34
C VAL A 8 38.97 0.59 32.80
N ARG A 9 39.85 0.25 33.75
CA ARG A 9 39.55 0.30 35.18
C ARG A 9 39.30 1.73 35.66
N ARG A 10 40.15 2.69 35.27
CA ARG A 10 39.99 4.11 35.62
C ARG A 10 38.71 4.71 35.05
N PHE A 11 38.36 4.35 33.81
CA PHE A 11 37.12 4.81 33.20
C PHE A 11 35.87 4.28 33.93
N ARG A 12 35.91 3.02 34.38
CA ARG A 12 34.85 2.44 35.20
C ARG A 12 34.72 3.13 36.56
N GLU A 13 35.84 3.44 37.21
CA GLU A 13 35.85 4.15 38.50
C GLU A 13 35.31 5.58 38.35
N PHE A 14 35.68 6.28 37.27
CA PHE A 14 35.13 7.60 36.92
C PHE A 14 33.62 7.58 36.70
N LEU A 15 33.08 6.58 35.98
CA LEU A 15 31.64 6.46 35.76
C LEU A 15 30.85 6.25 37.07
N LEU A 16 31.43 5.53 38.03
CA LEU A 16 30.84 5.34 39.35
C LEU A 16 30.89 6.64 40.19
N GLU A 17 31.97 7.41 40.08
CA GLU A 17 32.18 8.66 40.82
C GLU A 17 31.25 9.79 40.35
N VAL A 18 30.93 9.85 39.06
CA VAL A 18 30.01 10.85 38.47
C VAL A 18 28.53 10.51 38.76
N GLY A 19 28.24 9.45 39.52
CA GLY A 19 26.88 9.07 39.90
C GLY A 19 26.02 8.57 38.72
N ALA A 20 26.66 8.19 37.61
CA ALA A 20 26.01 7.54 36.48
C ALA A 20 25.64 6.10 36.87
N SER A 21 24.51 5.94 37.57
CA SER A 21 23.92 4.62 37.82
C SER A 21 23.66 3.90 36.49
N GLN A 22 23.74 2.56 36.47
CA GLN A 22 23.55 1.70 35.29
C GLN A 22 22.18 1.83 34.58
N SER A 23 21.35 2.80 34.95
CA SER A 23 19.94 2.85 34.61
C SER A 23 19.58 3.91 33.56
N THR A 24 20.46 4.85 33.19
CA THR A 24 20.14 5.89 32.20
C THR A 24 21.38 6.37 31.42
N LEU A 25 21.90 5.50 30.54
CA LEU A 25 22.66 5.91 29.36
C LEU A 25 22.13 5.15 28.16
N ALA A 26 20.94 5.54 27.68
CA ALA A 26 20.46 5.15 26.37
C ALA A 26 21.22 5.97 25.31
N LEU A 27 22.48 5.62 25.07
CA LEU A 27 23.13 5.97 23.83
C LEU A 27 22.63 4.97 22.77
N PRO A 28 22.04 5.41 21.65
CA PRO A 28 21.83 4.50 20.53
C PRO A 28 23.21 3.95 20.16
N ALA A 29 23.35 2.63 20.14
CA ALA A 29 24.62 1.99 19.81
C ALA A 29 25.16 2.61 18.50
N PRO A 30 26.43 3.08 18.47
CA PRO A 30 27.00 3.61 17.24
C PRO A 30 27.02 2.48 16.20
N ARG A 31 26.37 2.71 15.05
CA ARG A 31 26.39 1.82 13.87
C ARG A 31 27.81 1.43 13.39
N MET A 32 28.84 2.08 13.91
CA MET A 32 30.25 1.87 13.61
C MET A 32 30.87 0.59 14.20
N LEU A 33 30.20 -0.09 15.14
CA LEU A 33 30.67 -1.36 15.74
C LEU A 33 29.94 -2.59 15.17
N ALA A 34 29.17 -2.42 14.10
CA ALA A 34 28.74 -3.55 13.29
C ALA A 34 30.00 -4.11 12.60
N LEU A 35 30.62 -5.13 13.22
CA LEU A 35 31.37 -6.15 12.48
C LEU A 35 30.62 -6.37 11.18
N ALA A 36 31.28 -6.14 10.04
CA ALA A 36 30.69 -6.34 8.73
C ALA A 36 29.99 -7.69 8.77
N ALA A 37 28.65 -7.67 8.88
CA ALA A 37 27.87 -8.84 8.62
C ALA A 37 28.30 -9.26 7.21
N PRO A 38 28.52 -10.56 6.95
CA PRO A 38 28.75 -10.97 5.58
C PRO A 38 27.67 -10.30 4.74
N GLU A 39 28.05 -9.59 3.69
CA GLU A 39 27.11 -9.09 2.70
C GLU A 39 26.51 -10.33 2.05
N GLU A 40 25.55 -10.96 2.72
CA GLU A 40 24.75 -12.02 2.15
C GLU A 40 23.99 -11.36 1.02
N GLU A 41 24.45 -11.62 -0.19
CA GLU A 41 23.80 -11.20 -1.42
C GLU A 41 22.33 -11.64 -1.33
N VAL A 42 21.45 -10.65 -1.22
CA VAL A 42 20.05 -10.91 -0.87
C VAL A 42 19.35 -11.47 -2.11
N ASP A 43 19.20 -12.78 -2.15
CA ASP A 43 18.51 -13.52 -3.21
C ASP A 43 17.05 -13.01 -3.40
N PRO A 44 16.72 -12.35 -4.52
CA PRO A 44 15.39 -11.80 -4.76
C PRO A 44 14.28 -12.85 -4.81
N GLN A 45 14.58 -14.08 -5.25
CA GLN A 45 13.62 -15.18 -5.28
C GLN A 45 13.26 -15.65 -3.87
N ARG A 46 14.24 -15.67 -2.95
CA ARG A 46 13.97 -15.91 -1.53
C ARG A 46 13.12 -14.80 -0.94
N LEU A 47 13.46 -13.54 -1.22
CA LEU A 47 12.66 -12.41 -0.74
C LEU A 47 11.23 -12.45 -1.25
N TYR A 48 11.02 -12.76 -2.54
CA TYR A 48 9.68 -12.93 -3.10
C TYR A 48 8.86 -13.92 -2.27
N THR A 49 9.45 -15.08 -1.95
CA THR A 49 8.77 -16.16 -1.21
C THR A 49 8.38 -15.74 0.21
N VAL A 50 9.18 -14.89 0.86
CA VAL A 50 8.91 -14.40 2.22
C VAL A 50 7.92 -13.24 2.23
N LEU A 51 8.00 -12.35 1.24
CA LEU A 51 7.29 -11.07 1.26
C LEU A 51 5.94 -11.10 0.53
N ILE A 52 5.82 -11.88 -0.55
CA ILE A 52 4.57 -12.04 -1.30
C ILE A 52 3.81 -13.25 -0.78
N VAL A 53 2.69 -12.99 -0.10
CA VAL A 53 1.95 -13.98 0.68
C VAL A 53 0.47 -14.05 0.34
N GLU A 54 -0.08 -13.09 -0.41
CA GLU A 54 -1.48 -13.18 -0.87
C GLU A 54 -1.61 -14.28 -1.93
N PRO A 55 -2.44 -15.33 -1.71
CA PRO A 55 -2.49 -16.50 -2.58
C PRO A 55 -2.77 -16.17 -4.05
N GLU A 56 -3.68 -15.23 -4.32
CA GLU A 56 -4.05 -14.81 -5.67
C GLU A 56 -2.91 -14.13 -6.42
N LEU A 57 -1.94 -13.55 -5.70
CA LEU A 57 -0.75 -12.97 -6.32
C LEU A 57 0.34 -14.01 -6.50
N VAL A 58 0.55 -14.87 -5.49
CA VAL A 58 1.53 -15.97 -5.57
C VAL A 58 1.21 -16.90 -6.75
N GLU A 59 -0.06 -17.28 -6.92
CA GLU A 59 -0.51 -18.18 -7.98
C GLU A 59 -0.15 -17.67 -9.38
N VAL A 60 -0.29 -16.36 -9.61
CA VAL A 60 -0.14 -15.79 -10.96
C VAL A 60 1.26 -15.25 -11.24
N SER A 61 2.05 -14.91 -10.22
CA SER A 61 3.30 -14.18 -10.40
C SER A 61 4.57 -14.94 -10.02
N ARG A 62 4.48 -16.03 -9.26
CA ARG A 62 5.67 -16.74 -8.72
C ARG A 62 6.57 -17.28 -9.82
N ASP A 63 6.01 -18.11 -10.70
CA ASP A 63 6.80 -18.78 -11.73
C ASP A 63 7.41 -17.76 -12.71
N LEU A 64 6.65 -16.72 -13.04
CA LEU A 64 7.09 -15.61 -13.87
C LEU A 64 8.25 -14.83 -13.23
N PHE A 65 8.17 -14.55 -11.93
CA PHE A 65 9.23 -13.85 -11.21
C PHE A 65 10.50 -14.71 -11.17
N VAL A 66 10.38 -15.99 -10.82
CA VAL A 66 11.52 -16.92 -10.74
C VAL A 66 12.19 -17.11 -12.11
N SER A 67 11.42 -17.09 -13.20
CA SER A 67 11.95 -17.21 -14.56
C SER A 67 12.45 -15.89 -15.17
N GLY A 68 12.47 -14.79 -14.41
CA GLY A 68 12.95 -13.49 -14.87
C GLY A 68 11.97 -12.71 -15.76
N HIS A 69 10.71 -13.12 -15.83
CA HIS A 69 9.66 -12.42 -16.57
C HIS A 69 8.97 -11.36 -15.69
N PHE A 70 9.75 -10.39 -15.21
CA PHE A 70 9.32 -9.43 -14.18
C PHE A 70 8.14 -8.55 -14.60
N SER A 71 8.21 -7.91 -15.77
CA SER A 71 7.10 -7.12 -16.32
C SER A 71 5.79 -7.92 -16.39
N LEU A 72 5.88 -9.19 -16.80
CA LEU A 72 4.72 -10.07 -16.91
C LEU A 72 4.20 -10.49 -15.52
N ALA A 73 5.08 -10.76 -14.56
CA ALA A 73 4.72 -11.05 -13.17
C ALA A 73 3.91 -9.90 -12.55
N ILE A 74 4.36 -8.66 -12.76
CA ILE A 74 3.65 -7.44 -12.31
C ILE A 74 2.30 -7.31 -13.02
N GLN A 75 2.29 -7.47 -14.34
CA GLN A 75 1.07 -7.38 -15.15
C GLN A 75 -0.01 -8.38 -14.67
N GLU A 76 0.37 -9.64 -14.46
CA GLU A 76 -0.55 -10.68 -13.97
C GLU A 76 -1.02 -10.42 -12.53
N ALA A 77 -0.15 -9.92 -11.65
CA ALA A 77 -0.54 -9.51 -10.31
C ALA A 77 -1.61 -8.39 -10.33
N PHE A 78 -1.46 -7.37 -11.18
CA PHE A 78 -2.49 -6.35 -11.34
C PHE A 78 -3.79 -6.90 -11.97
N LYS A 79 -3.71 -7.83 -12.93
CA LYS A 79 -4.90 -8.51 -13.47
C LYS A 79 -5.64 -9.27 -12.37
N ALA A 80 -4.94 -9.93 -11.45
CA ALA A 80 -5.55 -10.60 -10.30
C ALA A 80 -6.27 -9.58 -9.38
N LEU A 81 -5.66 -8.43 -9.10
CA LEU A 81 -6.31 -7.34 -8.35
C LEU A 81 -7.58 -6.83 -9.06
N GLU A 82 -7.51 -6.56 -10.37
CA GLU A 82 -8.67 -6.12 -11.13
C GLU A 82 -9.78 -7.16 -11.09
N LYS A 83 -9.46 -8.45 -11.30
CA LYS A 83 -10.41 -9.56 -11.24
C LYS A 83 -11.07 -9.67 -9.87
N PHE A 84 -10.30 -9.51 -8.78
CA PHE A 84 -10.85 -9.48 -7.43
C PHE A 84 -11.90 -8.38 -7.27
N LEU A 85 -11.60 -7.16 -7.75
CA LEU A 85 -12.55 -6.04 -7.70
C LEU A 85 -13.78 -6.30 -8.57
N GLN A 86 -13.62 -6.88 -9.77
CA GLN A 86 -14.73 -7.21 -10.66
C GLN A 86 -15.80 -8.03 -9.96
N VAL A 87 -15.37 -9.13 -9.33
CA VAL A 87 -16.25 -10.07 -8.64
C VAL A 87 -16.91 -9.41 -7.44
N ARG A 88 -16.21 -8.46 -6.79
CA ARG A 88 -16.69 -7.80 -5.58
C ARG A 88 -17.76 -6.73 -5.83
N VAL A 89 -17.70 -6.02 -6.96
CA VAL A 89 -18.60 -4.89 -7.26
C VAL A 89 -19.52 -5.10 -8.47
N ASP A 90 -19.41 -6.25 -9.14
CA ASP A 90 -20.12 -6.56 -10.40
C ASP A 90 -19.97 -5.44 -11.45
N ASN A 91 -18.72 -5.03 -11.68
CA ASN A 91 -18.37 -3.93 -12.57
C ASN A 91 -17.50 -4.41 -13.73
N PHE A 92 -17.98 -4.22 -14.96
CA PHE A 92 -17.31 -4.66 -16.19
C PHE A 92 -16.35 -3.62 -16.80
N ALA A 93 -16.29 -2.39 -16.28
CA ALA A 93 -15.26 -1.43 -16.69
C ALA A 93 -13.86 -1.99 -16.42
N SER A 94 -12.80 -1.53 -17.09
CA SER A 94 -11.43 -2.02 -16.89
C SER A 94 -10.45 -0.87 -16.67
N GLY A 95 -9.26 -1.19 -16.16
CA GLY A 95 -8.17 -0.22 -16.04
C GLY A 95 -8.49 0.93 -15.08
N THR A 96 -8.06 2.13 -15.42
CA THR A 96 -8.28 3.35 -14.62
C THR A 96 -9.76 3.63 -14.41
N THR A 97 -10.59 3.46 -15.44
CA THR A 97 -12.04 3.65 -15.36
C THR A 97 -12.69 2.78 -14.28
N ARG A 98 -12.22 1.54 -14.09
CA ARG A 98 -12.68 0.69 -12.98
C ARG A 98 -12.32 1.31 -11.64
N MET A 99 -11.07 1.72 -11.46
CA MET A 99 -10.61 2.31 -10.19
C MET A 99 -11.37 3.59 -9.86
N ASP A 100 -11.65 4.41 -10.88
CA ASP A 100 -12.40 5.64 -10.74
C ASP A 100 -13.82 5.39 -10.23
N GLN A 101 -14.51 4.39 -10.80
CA GLN A 101 -15.86 4.01 -10.41
C GLN A 101 -15.91 3.33 -9.04
N VAL A 102 -14.98 2.40 -8.79
CA VAL A 102 -14.97 1.59 -7.56
C VAL A 102 -14.68 2.45 -6.35
N PHE A 103 -13.67 3.32 -6.42
CA PHE A 103 -13.15 4.05 -5.27
C PHE A 103 -13.41 5.57 -5.31
N SER A 104 -14.27 6.05 -6.21
CA SER A 104 -14.62 7.49 -6.35
C SER A 104 -14.74 8.20 -4.99
N PRO A 105 -14.15 9.39 -4.80
CA PRO A 105 -14.31 10.13 -3.54
C PRO A 105 -15.77 10.59 -3.31
N LYS A 106 -16.53 10.79 -4.39
CA LYS A 106 -17.92 11.31 -4.32
C LYS A 106 -18.94 10.18 -4.17
N SER A 107 -18.82 9.16 -5.01
CA SER A 107 -19.79 8.06 -5.11
C SER A 107 -19.08 6.72 -5.30
N PRO A 108 -18.32 6.25 -4.29
CA PRO A 108 -17.60 4.99 -4.40
C PRO A 108 -18.56 3.80 -4.35
N GLN A 109 -18.22 2.72 -5.05
CA GLN A 109 -18.81 1.40 -4.83
C GLN A 109 -18.22 0.72 -3.59
N LEU A 110 -16.94 0.97 -3.29
CA LEU A 110 -16.21 0.47 -2.13
C LEU A 110 -15.57 1.61 -1.33
N ALA A 111 -15.70 1.56 -0.01
CA ALA A 111 -15.03 2.53 0.86
C ALA A 111 -14.47 1.90 2.14
N TRP A 112 -13.45 2.56 2.71
CA TRP A 112 -12.80 2.13 3.95
C TRP A 112 -13.48 2.68 5.22
N SER A 113 -14.30 3.71 5.06
CA SER A 113 -14.95 4.41 6.18
C SER A 113 -16.27 5.06 5.74
N ASN A 114 -16.93 5.71 6.70
CA ASN A 114 -18.16 6.45 6.45
C ASN A 114 -17.92 7.83 5.82
N ARG A 115 -16.65 8.26 5.64
CA ARG A 115 -16.26 9.53 5.02
C ARG A 115 -16.91 10.75 5.69
N ARG A 116 -16.98 10.75 7.02
CA ARG A 116 -17.64 11.78 7.84
C ARG A 116 -16.72 12.94 8.22
N ASN A 117 -15.42 12.69 8.30
CA ASN A 117 -14.41 13.70 8.63
C ASN A 117 -13.39 13.83 7.49
N GLN A 118 -12.58 14.90 7.56
CA GLN A 118 -11.60 15.21 6.51
C GLN A 118 -10.59 14.08 6.31
N SER A 119 -10.07 13.47 7.38
CA SER A 119 -9.10 12.38 7.28
C SER A 119 -9.67 11.15 6.57
N GLU A 120 -10.93 10.80 6.82
CA GLU A 120 -11.63 9.72 6.14
C GLU A 120 -11.88 10.03 4.64
N MET A 121 -12.18 11.29 4.33
CA MET A 121 -12.32 11.75 2.93
C MET A 121 -10.98 11.75 2.20
N ASP A 122 -9.91 12.16 2.87
CA ASP A 122 -8.55 12.15 2.36
C ASP A 122 -8.02 10.73 2.17
N GLU A 123 -8.31 9.80 3.08
CA GLU A 123 -7.98 8.39 2.90
C GLU A 123 -8.65 7.85 1.63
N GLN A 124 -9.95 8.10 1.46
CA GLN A 124 -10.68 7.65 0.27
C GLN A 124 -10.07 8.22 -1.01
N LEU A 125 -9.84 9.53 -1.05
CA LEU A 125 -9.27 10.21 -2.21
C LEU A 125 -7.84 9.77 -2.50
N GLY A 126 -7.03 9.59 -1.46
CA GLY A 126 -5.65 9.16 -1.55
C GLY A 126 -5.55 7.76 -2.13
N TYR A 127 -6.27 6.79 -1.56
CA TYR A 127 -6.25 5.44 -2.09
C TYR A 127 -6.86 5.35 -3.48
N HIS A 128 -7.96 6.06 -3.77
CA HIS A 128 -8.48 6.17 -5.14
C HIS A 128 -7.38 6.56 -6.15
N ARG A 129 -6.60 7.61 -5.83
CA ARG A 129 -5.49 8.07 -6.68
C ARG A 129 -4.38 7.03 -6.77
N MET A 130 -4.07 6.33 -5.68
CA MET A 130 -3.08 5.25 -5.69
C MET A 130 -3.52 4.09 -6.59
N PHE A 131 -4.77 3.63 -6.51
CA PHE A 131 -5.28 2.56 -7.38
C PHE A 131 -5.28 2.99 -8.85
N ALA A 132 -5.84 4.16 -9.16
CA ALA A 132 -5.88 4.66 -10.54
C ALA A 132 -4.47 4.90 -11.10
N GLY A 133 -3.60 5.55 -10.32
CA GLY A 133 -2.22 5.82 -10.69
C GLY A 133 -1.38 4.55 -10.85
N ALA A 134 -1.57 3.54 -10.00
CA ALA A 134 -0.87 2.27 -10.11
C ALA A 134 -1.24 1.54 -11.41
N VAL A 135 -2.53 1.52 -11.75
CA VAL A 135 -2.98 0.92 -13.01
C VAL A 135 -2.45 1.71 -14.21
N GLN A 136 -2.52 3.04 -14.16
CA GLN A 136 -2.09 3.89 -15.27
C GLN A 136 -0.57 3.89 -15.48
N GLY A 137 0.19 4.01 -14.40
CA GLY A 137 1.64 4.25 -14.43
C GLY A 137 2.50 3.01 -14.28
N ILE A 138 1.95 1.89 -13.79
CA ILE A 138 2.71 0.64 -13.59
C ILE A 138 2.14 -0.46 -14.49
N ARG A 139 0.87 -0.83 -14.29
CA ARG A 139 0.24 -1.93 -15.03
C ARG A 139 0.25 -1.68 -16.53
N ASN A 140 -0.16 -0.50 -16.97
CA ASN A 140 -0.31 -0.20 -18.40
C ASN A 140 1.03 -0.26 -19.15
N PRO A 141 2.12 0.39 -18.70
CA PRO A 141 3.43 0.20 -19.31
C PRO A 141 3.88 -1.27 -19.33
N CYS A 142 3.74 -2.01 -18.22
CA CYS A 142 4.07 -3.44 -18.18
C CYS A 142 3.25 -4.29 -19.16
N ALA A 143 2.05 -3.83 -19.56
CA ALA A 143 1.15 -4.55 -20.45
C ALA A 143 1.34 -4.19 -21.94
N HIS A 144 1.92 -3.04 -22.24
CA HIS A 144 2.01 -2.49 -23.60
C HIS A 144 3.44 -2.36 -24.11
N GLU A 145 4.42 -2.33 -23.21
CA GLU A 145 5.84 -2.26 -23.54
C GLU A 145 6.54 -3.59 -23.22
N PHE A 146 7.61 -3.90 -23.95
CA PHE A 146 8.44 -5.08 -23.70
C PHE A 146 9.49 -4.77 -22.63
N ASN A 147 9.61 -5.65 -21.63
CA ASN A 147 10.62 -5.55 -20.56
C ASN A 147 10.66 -4.15 -19.91
N TRP A 148 9.49 -3.55 -19.66
CA TRP A 148 9.39 -2.23 -18.99
C TRP A 148 10.06 -2.21 -17.62
N VAL A 149 9.97 -3.34 -16.91
CA VAL A 149 10.72 -3.65 -15.70
C VAL A 149 11.52 -4.93 -15.95
N ASP A 150 12.82 -4.85 -15.77
CA ASP A 150 13.79 -5.94 -15.94
C ASP A 150 14.65 -6.18 -14.69
N GLU A 151 14.65 -5.29 -13.70
CA GLU A 151 15.33 -5.54 -12.42
C GLU A 151 14.44 -6.29 -11.41
N PRO A 152 14.94 -7.37 -10.77
CA PRO A 152 14.18 -8.16 -9.81
C PRO A 152 13.75 -7.38 -8.57
N GLU A 153 14.59 -6.46 -8.08
CA GLU A 153 14.31 -5.63 -6.90
C GLU A 153 13.13 -4.68 -7.18
N THR A 154 13.18 -3.98 -8.31
CA THR A 154 12.08 -3.11 -8.76
C THR A 154 10.79 -3.91 -8.91
N ALA A 155 10.88 -5.10 -9.49
CA ALA A 155 9.72 -5.96 -9.67
C ALA A 155 9.11 -6.40 -8.34
N LEU A 156 9.94 -6.74 -7.36
CA LEU A 156 9.52 -7.11 -6.02
C LEU A 156 8.82 -5.95 -5.29
N ASP A 157 9.36 -4.73 -5.39
CA ASP A 157 8.73 -3.52 -4.83
C ASP A 157 7.33 -3.29 -5.40
N LEU A 158 7.19 -3.44 -6.72
CA LEU A 158 5.90 -3.26 -7.39
C LEU A 158 4.91 -4.37 -7.04
N LEU A 159 5.37 -5.62 -6.90
CA LEU A 159 4.54 -6.73 -6.44
C LEU A 159 4.07 -6.53 -4.99
N LEU A 160 4.94 -6.01 -4.11
CA LEU A 160 4.58 -5.64 -2.75
C LEU A 160 3.55 -4.52 -2.72
N PHE A 161 3.68 -3.55 -3.62
CA PHE A 161 2.71 -2.48 -3.75
C PHE A 161 1.34 -3.01 -4.21
N VAL A 162 1.29 -3.89 -5.22
CA VAL A 162 0.04 -4.55 -5.64
C VAL A 162 -0.56 -5.37 -4.50
N GLN A 163 0.26 -6.08 -3.72
CA GLN A 163 -0.18 -6.80 -2.52
C GLN A 163 -0.83 -5.88 -1.50
N HIS A 164 -0.24 -4.71 -1.24
CA HIS A 164 -0.84 -3.71 -0.36
C HIS A 164 -2.20 -3.23 -0.88
N LEU A 165 -2.29 -2.93 -2.17
CA LEU A 165 -3.54 -2.54 -2.81
C LEU A 165 -4.61 -3.65 -2.72
N LEU A 166 -4.24 -4.91 -2.94
CA LEU A 166 -5.16 -6.04 -2.77
C LEU A 166 -5.70 -6.14 -1.35
N ARG A 167 -4.84 -6.01 -0.33
CA ARG A 167 -5.26 -5.98 1.07
C ARG A 167 -6.21 -4.83 1.35
N LYS A 168 -5.90 -3.62 0.86
CA LYS A 168 -6.79 -2.46 0.98
C LYS A 168 -8.13 -2.69 0.29
N ALA A 169 -8.15 -3.31 -0.89
CA ALA A 169 -9.38 -3.66 -1.60
C ALA A 169 -10.25 -4.65 -0.79
N ARG A 170 -9.65 -5.65 -0.13
CA ARG A 170 -10.38 -6.60 0.75
C ARG A 170 -11.02 -5.90 1.95
N MET A 171 -10.32 -4.95 2.55
CA MET A 171 -10.80 -4.19 3.72
C MET A 171 -11.98 -3.26 3.39
N ALA A 172 -12.11 -2.84 2.12
CA ALA A 172 -13.16 -1.91 1.73
C ALA A 172 -14.55 -2.57 1.74
N ALA A 173 -15.53 -1.88 2.30
CA ALA A 173 -16.91 -2.34 2.40
C ALA A 173 -17.77 -1.80 1.24
N PRO A 174 -18.70 -2.61 0.69
CA PRO A 174 -19.68 -2.14 -0.27
C PRO A 174 -20.49 -0.95 0.24
N GLN A 175 -20.63 0.06 -0.61
CA GLN A 175 -21.42 1.24 -0.32
C GLN A 175 -22.78 1.10 -1.00
N ARG A 176 -23.85 1.40 -0.26
CA ARG A 176 -25.17 1.54 -0.88
C ARG A 176 -25.17 2.79 -1.76
N PRO A 177 -25.79 2.75 -2.95
CA PRO A 177 -25.99 3.95 -3.74
C PRO A 177 -26.74 4.96 -2.87
N ARG A 178 -26.17 6.16 -2.75
CA ARG A 178 -26.79 7.27 -2.03
C ARG A 178 -27.93 7.76 -2.90
N ASN A 179 -29.09 7.10 -2.82
CA ASN A 179 -30.31 7.54 -3.49
C ASN A 179 -30.55 9.00 -3.10
N GLY A 180 -30.69 9.88 -4.09
CA GLY A 180 -31.06 11.28 -3.89
C GLY A 180 -32.42 11.38 -3.21
N ARG A 181 -32.42 11.42 -1.89
CA ARG A 181 -33.45 11.99 -1.02
C ARG A 181 -32.64 12.98 -0.18
N GLU A 182 -32.65 14.28 -0.44
CA GLU A 182 -33.78 15.20 -0.29
C GLU A 182 -33.67 16.37 -1.29
N ALA A 183 -34.26 16.22 -2.49
CA ALA A 183 -34.57 17.35 -3.35
C ALA A 183 -36.03 17.24 -3.76
N GLY A 184 -36.88 18.14 -3.25
CA GLY A 184 -38.26 18.32 -3.72
C GLY A 184 -39.36 17.86 -2.76
N ALA A 185 -39.40 18.42 -1.55
CA ALA A 185 -40.66 18.58 -0.81
C ALA A 185 -40.88 20.07 -0.55
N ILE A 186 -41.08 20.84 -1.61
CA ILE A 186 -41.74 22.14 -1.54
C ILE A 186 -42.96 22.02 -2.46
N THR A 187 -44.02 21.41 -1.95
CA THR A 187 -45.34 21.54 -2.55
C THR A 187 -45.83 22.94 -2.20
N ASN A 188 -45.51 23.90 -3.07
CA ASN A 188 -46.07 25.23 -3.01
C ASN A 188 -47.50 25.15 -3.57
N ILE A 189 -48.48 24.82 -2.71
CA ILE A 189 -49.90 24.96 -3.05
C ILE A 189 -50.37 26.27 -2.42
N GLY A 190 -50.20 27.34 -3.17
CA GLY A 190 -50.68 28.66 -2.84
C GLY A 190 -50.96 29.43 -4.12
N GLN A 191 -52.26 29.66 -4.34
CA GLN A 191 -52.86 30.75 -5.12
C GLN A 191 -52.98 30.58 -6.64
N ASP A 192 -54.20 30.24 -7.07
CA ASP A 192 -54.86 30.86 -8.22
C ASP A 192 -56.35 30.98 -7.86
N THR A 193 -56.78 32.14 -7.35
CA THR A 193 -57.38 33.28 -8.05
C THR A 193 -58.79 33.02 -8.60
N SER A 194 -59.71 33.84 -8.09
CA SER A 194 -61.06 34.13 -8.57
C SER A 194 -61.08 34.54 -10.04
N ASN A 195 -62.00 33.98 -10.85
CA ASN A 195 -62.96 34.70 -11.72
C ASN A 195 -63.47 33.82 -12.87
N ALA A 196 -64.72 33.36 -12.77
CA ALA A 196 -65.78 33.34 -13.80
C ALA A 196 -66.90 32.37 -13.39
#